data_AF-A0A943VWM9-F1
#
_entry.id   AF-A0A943VWM9-F1
#
_cell.length_a   1.000
_cell.length_b   1.000
_cell.length_c   1.000
_cell.angle_alpha   90.00
_cell.angle_beta   90.00
_cell.angle_gamma   90.00
#
_symmetry.space_group_name_H-M   'P 1'
#
loop_
_entity.id
_entity.type
_entity.pdbx_description
1 polymer ?
#
loop_
_entity_poly.entity_id
_entity_poly.type
_entity_poly.pdbx_seq_one_letter_code
_entity_poly.pdbx_strand_id
1 'polypeptide(L)'
;MQKLRKLRSPCLKRAVIGLGLVAAFGAGYRFNEAKWQQLTRRQIKENPQNLTQKPFRMDEYTPEGVKTADLAAIDALPFKNPDSAKFAAYRLDSLTADTVRAAGERWLAQRQNKAKLPGFRQIECRKNELAAGQDTVYSEAFLKTNREYYGWLCLEIYKCSRYGENGDLWRKSDDELRREVLFKSSLIKTKMGVLKKMQRRSAYPTKEFERDFRRLRMAESLRQARLLREETNRAAAYLMTAREGELRAAFEKHKDSLRTALYAGVEARRRAAADSVMHPFKYMKPGFGRQD
;
A
#
# COMPACT_ATOMS: atom_id res chain seq x y z
N MET A 1 -38.32 -16.18 -78.83
CA MET A 1 -38.54 -15.20 -79.93
C MET A 1 -39.03 -15.82 -81.26
N GLN A 2 -39.30 -17.13 -81.39
CA GLN A 2 -39.67 -17.72 -82.71
C GLN A 2 -41.18 -17.78 -83.02
N LYS A 3 -42.10 -17.64 -82.05
CA LYS A 3 -43.56 -17.76 -82.30
C LYS A 3 -44.31 -16.47 -82.68
N LEU A 4 -43.65 -15.30 -82.63
CA LEU A 4 -44.28 -13.99 -82.93
C LEU A 4 -44.23 -13.57 -84.42
N ARG A 5 -43.59 -14.36 -85.31
CA ARG A 5 -43.49 -14.03 -86.74
C ARG A 5 -44.78 -14.27 -87.55
N LYS A 6 -45.74 -15.07 -87.05
CA LYS A 6 -46.97 -15.43 -87.79
C LYS A 6 -48.15 -14.43 -87.68
N LEU A 7 -48.06 -13.43 -86.80
CA LEU A 7 -49.10 -12.40 -86.70
C LEU A 7 -48.79 -11.25 -87.67
N ARG A 8 -49.68 -10.98 -88.62
CA ARG A 8 -49.49 -9.96 -89.67
C ARG A 8 -49.85 -8.52 -89.24
N SER A 9 -50.60 -8.32 -88.16
CA SER A 9 -51.00 -6.96 -87.71
C SER A 9 -50.08 -6.40 -86.61
N PRO A 10 -49.53 -5.19 -86.77
CA PRO A 10 -48.68 -4.54 -85.76
C PRO A 10 -49.42 -4.23 -84.44
N CYS A 11 -50.70 -3.88 -84.52
CA CYS A 11 -51.52 -3.56 -83.34
C CYS A 11 -51.75 -4.78 -82.44
N LEU A 12 -52.00 -5.97 -82.99
CA LEU A 12 -52.17 -7.18 -82.16
C LEU A 12 -50.87 -7.58 -81.45
N LYS A 13 -49.71 -7.41 -82.08
CA LYS A 13 -48.42 -7.69 -81.42
C LYS A 13 -48.19 -6.78 -80.21
N ARG A 14 -48.48 -5.49 -80.36
CA ARG A 14 -48.40 -4.52 -79.25
C ARG A 14 -49.40 -4.83 -78.15
N ALA A 15 -50.62 -5.23 -78.50
CA ALA A 15 -51.63 -5.62 -77.51
C ALA A 15 -51.21 -6.86 -76.72
N VAL A 16 -50.67 -7.91 -77.36
CA VAL A 16 -50.21 -9.13 -76.67
C VAL A 16 -48.97 -8.87 -75.81
N ILE A 17 -48.04 -8.04 -76.27
CA ILE A 17 -46.87 -7.62 -75.47
C ILE A 17 -47.32 -6.75 -74.29
N GLY A 18 -48.27 -5.84 -74.50
CA GLY A 18 -48.87 -5.03 -73.44
C GLY A 18 -49.60 -5.87 -72.40
N LEU A 19 -50.38 -6.87 -72.82
CA LEU A 19 -51.10 -7.77 -71.91
C LEU A 19 -50.14 -8.68 -71.14
N GLY A 20 -49.05 -9.13 -71.78
CA GLY A 20 -47.97 -9.88 -71.12
C GLY A 20 -47.18 -9.05 -70.10
N LEU A 21 -46.91 -7.77 -70.40
CA LEU A 21 -46.28 -6.84 -69.46
C LEU A 21 -47.18 -6.52 -68.27
N VAL A 22 -48.48 -6.26 -68.50
CA VAL A 22 -49.44 -6.00 -67.41
C VAL A 22 -49.62 -7.23 -66.52
N ALA A 23 -49.66 -8.44 -67.09
CA ALA A 23 -49.71 -9.67 -66.31
C ALA A 23 -48.42 -9.92 -65.50
N ALA A 24 -47.24 -9.62 -66.08
CA ALA A 24 -45.95 -9.74 -65.38
C ALA A 24 -45.80 -8.71 -64.24
N PHE A 25 -46.25 -7.47 -64.45
CA PHE A 25 -46.29 -6.43 -63.41
C PHE A 25 -47.30 -6.78 -62.31
N GLY A 26 -48.47 -7.31 -62.65
CA GLY A 26 -49.47 -7.76 -61.67
C GLY A 26 -48.97 -8.93 -60.81
N ALA A 27 -48.26 -9.90 -61.42
CA ALA A 27 -47.64 -11.00 -60.69
C ALA A 27 -46.48 -10.55 -59.80
N GLY A 28 -45.65 -9.62 -60.29
CA GLY A 28 -44.56 -9.00 -59.52
C GLY A 28 -45.06 -8.20 -58.32
N TYR A 29 -46.17 -7.47 -58.47
CA TYR A 29 -46.80 -6.73 -57.38
C TYR A 29 -47.33 -7.66 -56.28
N ARG A 30 -48.01 -8.75 -56.66
CA ARG A 30 -48.51 -9.75 -55.69
C ARG A 30 -47.41 -10.52 -54.99
N PHE A 31 -46.31 -10.84 -55.68
CA PHE A 31 -45.14 -11.46 -55.05
C PHE A 31 -44.47 -10.49 -54.07
N ASN A 32 -44.42 -9.20 -54.42
CA ASN A 32 -43.88 -8.17 -53.53
C ASN A 32 -44.77 -7.96 -52.30
N GLU A 33 -46.10 -7.90 -52.45
CA GLU A 33 -47.05 -7.86 -51.32
C GLU A 33 -46.91 -9.07 -50.40
N ALA A 34 -46.80 -10.28 -50.95
CA ALA A 34 -46.59 -11.49 -50.16
C ALA A 34 -45.27 -11.46 -49.38
N LYS A 35 -44.21 -10.91 -49.99
CA LYS A 35 -42.90 -10.71 -49.34
C LYS A 35 -42.97 -9.64 -48.25
N TRP A 36 -43.70 -8.54 -48.48
CA TRP A 36 -43.96 -7.50 -47.49
C TRP A 36 -44.78 -8.01 -46.31
N GLN A 37 -45.79 -8.84 -46.56
CA GLN A 37 -46.57 -9.51 -45.52
C GLN A 37 -45.75 -10.53 -44.74
N GLN A 38 -44.81 -11.24 -45.37
CA GLN A 38 -43.85 -12.10 -44.66
C GLN A 38 -42.88 -11.31 -43.79
N LEU A 39 -42.38 -10.17 -44.28
CA LEU A 39 -41.46 -9.30 -43.53
C LEU A 39 -42.15 -8.66 -42.32
N THR A 40 -43.38 -8.17 -42.47
CA THR A 40 -44.18 -7.65 -41.35
C THR A 40 -44.54 -8.75 -40.35
N ARG A 41 -44.88 -9.96 -40.80
CA ARG A 41 -45.11 -11.11 -39.89
C ARG A 41 -43.85 -11.57 -39.16
N ARG A 42 -42.66 -11.39 -39.73
CA ARG A 42 -41.37 -11.65 -39.04
C ARG A 42 -41.05 -10.56 -38.02
N GLN A 43 -41.26 -9.29 -38.35
CA GLN A 43 -41.10 -8.17 -37.40
C GLN A 43 -42.04 -8.28 -36.18
N ILE A 44 -43.27 -8.76 -36.36
CA ILE A 44 -44.23 -8.93 -35.24
C ILE A 44 -43.87 -10.12 -34.34
N LYS A 45 -43.11 -11.12 -34.85
CA LYS A 45 -42.66 -12.28 -34.06
C LYS A 45 -41.33 -12.04 -33.34
N GLU A 46 -40.53 -11.07 -33.76
CA GLU A 46 -39.41 -10.58 -32.96
C GLU A 46 -39.95 -9.65 -31.88
N ASN A 47 -40.43 -10.27 -30.81
CA ASN A 47 -40.90 -9.58 -29.62
C ASN A 47 -39.83 -8.57 -29.16
N PRO A 48 -40.08 -7.24 -29.17
CA PRO A 48 -39.08 -6.24 -28.76
C PRO A 48 -38.66 -6.37 -27.29
N GLN A 49 -39.34 -7.24 -26.54
CA GLN A 49 -39.08 -7.53 -25.13
C GLN A 49 -37.81 -8.38 -24.85
N ASN A 50 -37.15 -8.94 -25.87
CA ASN A 50 -35.90 -9.68 -25.68
C ASN A 50 -34.63 -8.85 -25.89
N LEU A 51 -34.76 -7.53 -25.93
CA LEU A 51 -33.66 -6.66 -25.52
C LEU A 51 -33.91 -6.31 -24.07
N THR A 52 -33.31 -7.05 -23.13
CA THR A 52 -33.03 -6.53 -21.79
C THR A 52 -32.08 -5.34 -21.93
N GLN A 53 -32.57 -4.24 -22.49
CA GLN A 53 -31.99 -2.93 -22.35
C GLN A 53 -32.18 -2.57 -20.89
N LYS A 54 -31.15 -2.85 -20.08
CA LYS A 54 -30.98 -2.19 -18.81
C LYS A 54 -31.22 -0.69 -19.08
N PRO A 55 -32.18 -0.03 -18.43
CA PRO A 55 -32.46 1.36 -18.70
C PRO A 55 -31.15 2.14 -18.53
N PHE A 56 -30.65 2.74 -19.60
CA PHE A 56 -29.49 3.60 -19.53
C PHE A 56 -29.91 4.83 -18.73
N ARG A 57 -29.52 4.88 -17.45
CA ARG A 57 -29.82 5.99 -16.57
C ARG A 57 -28.76 7.06 -16.83
N MET A 58 -29.18 8.19 -17.42
CA MET A 58 -28.32 9.34 -17.69
C MET A 58 -27.56 9.79 -16.43
N ASP A 59 -28.17 9.62 -15.24
CA ASP A 59 -27.59 9.99 -13.95
C ASP A 59 -26.40 9.12 -13.51
N GLU A 60 -26.20 7.95 -14.14
CA GLU A 60 -25.09 7.04 -13.83
C GLU A 60 -23.78 7.45 -14.53
N TYR A 61 -23.82 8.39 -15.47
CA TYR A 61 -22.67 8.76 -16.29
C TYR A 61 -22.47 10.29 -16.34
N THR A 62 -21.22 10.72 -16.40
CA THR A 62 -20.87 12.11 -16.68
C THR A 62 -21.26 12.48 -18.12
N PRO A 63 -21.33 13.79 -18.47
CA PRO A 63 -21.57 14.22 -19.86
C PRO A 63 -20.56 13.63 -20.87
N GLU A 64 -19.37 13.32 -20.38
CA GLU A 64 -18.28 12.71 -21.13
C GLU A 64 -18.38 11.18 -21.24
N GLY A 65 -19.36 10.56 -20.57
CA GLY A 65 -19.68 9.13 -20.68
C GLY A 65 -18.92 8.22 -19.72
N VAL A 66 -18.26 8.77 -18.70
CA VAL A 66 -17.63 8.00 -17.60
C VAL A 66 -18.65 7.74 -16.51
N LYS A 67 -18.64 6.56 -15.89
CA LYS A 67 -19.55 6.26 -14.77
C LYS A 67 -19.24 7.14 -13.57
N THR A 68 -20.26 7.76 -12.99
CA THR A 68 -20.14 8.58 -11.78
C THR A 68 -19.66 7.75 -10.59
N ALA A 69 -20.09 6.49 -10.50
CA ALA A 69 -19.63 5.54 -9.48
C ALA A 69 -18.13 5.22 -9.57
N ASP A 70 -17.56 5.12 -10.77
CA ASP A 70 -16.13 4.82 -10.96
C ASP A 70 -15.25 6.01 -10.53
N LEU A 71 -15.70 7.24 -10.82
CA LEU A 71 -15.04 8.46 -10.34
C LEU A 71 -15.13 8.60 -8.82
N ALA A 72 -16.32 8.36 -8.25
CA ALA A 72 -16.51 8.37 -6.80
C ALA A 72 -15.65 7.30 -6.10
N ALA A 73 -15.44 6.14 -6.73
CA ALA A 73 -14.56 5.09 -6.22
C ALA A 73 -13.09 5.54 -6.20
N ILE A 74 -12.62 6.28 -7.22
CA ILE A 74 -11.26 6.87 -7.23
C ILE A 74 -11.14 7.93 -6.13
N ASP A 75 -12.14 8.80 -5.98
CA ASP A 75 -12.12 9.87 -4.98
C ASP A 75 -12.12 9.33 -3.54
N ALA A 76 -12.83 8.23 -3.32
CA ALA A 76 -12.90 7.52 -2.05
C ALA A 76 -11.65 6.67 -1.72
N LEU A 77 -10.65 6.59 -2.61
CA LEU A 77 -9.43 5.83 -2.33
C LEU A 77 -8.72 6.39 -1.08
N PRO A 78 -8.50 5.57 -0.04
CA PRO A 78 -7.86 6.02 1.18
C PRO A 78 -6.35 6.18 0.97
N PHE A 79 -5.81 7.33 1.32
CA PHE A 79 -4.37 7.51 1.41
C PHE A 79 -3.80 6.64 2.55
N LYS A 80 -2.80 5.82 2.23
CA LYS A 80 -2.04 5.04 3.21
C LYS A 80 -0.58 5.44 3.11
N ASN A 81 -0.05 6.03 4.17
CA ASN A 81 1.37 6.37 4.25
C ASN A 81 2.20 5.09 4.52
N PRO A 82 3.01 4.61 3.56
CA PRO A 82 3.84 3.42 3.77
C PRO A 82 4.90 3.62 4.86
N ASP A 83 5.38 4.85 5.03
CA ASP A 83 6.40 5.20 6.02
C ASP A 83 5.84 5.16 7.45
N SER A 84 4.53 5.39 7.61
CA SER A 84 3.86 5.31 8.92
C SER A 84 4.00 3.91 9.54
N ALA A 85 3.62 2.86 8.80
CA ALA A 85 3.74 1.48 9.29
C ALA A 85 5.22 1.05 9.43
N LYS A 86 6.06 1.46 8.48
CA LYS A 86 7.49 1.14 8.46
C LYS A 86 8.22 1.66 9.71
N PHE A 87 8.04 2.94 10.05
CA PHE A 87 8.74 3.55 11.18
C PHE A 87 8.06 3.31 12.52
N ALA A 88 6.74 3.08 12.55
CA ALA A 88 6.03 2.65 13.76
C ALA A 88 6.62 1.36 14.35
N ALA A 89 7.10 0.44 13.51
CA ALA A 89 7.72 -0.81 13.94
C ALA A 89 9.02 -0.63 14.76
N TYR A 90 9.66 0.55 14.68
CA TYR A 90 10.87 0.88 15.44
C TYR A 90 10.60 1.61 16.75
N ARG A 91 9.33 1.96 17.03
CA ARG A 91 8.98 2.54 18.32
C ARG A 91 9.32 1.57 19.44
N LEU A 92 9.91 2.11 20.49
CA LEU A 92 10.34 1.33 21.63
C LEU A 92 9.22 1.31 22.69
N ASP A 93 8.89 0.11 23.14
CA ASP A 93 7.85 -0.15 24.15
C ASP A 93 8.13 0.55 25.48
N SER A 94 7.10 0.64 26.33
CA SER A 94 7.26 1.15 27.69
C SER A 94 8.31 0.34 28.45
N LEU A 95 9.24 1.01 29.12
CA LEU A 95 10.32 0.38 29.86
C LEU A 95 9.76 -0.09 31.20
N THR A 96 9.41 -1.37 31.28
CA THR A 96 8.88 -2.03 32.47
C THR A 96 9.72 -3.24 32.86
N ALA A 97 9.57 -3.69 34.10
CA ALA A 97 10.24 -4.89 34.58
C ALA A 97 9.86 -6.12 33.75
N ASP A 98 8.59 -6.23 33.33
CA ASP A 98 8.10 -7.35 32.54
C ASP A 98 8.62 -7.31 31.09
N THR A 99 8.68 -6.12 30.47
CA THR A 99 9.28 -5.98 29.13
C THR A 99 10.77 -6.33 29.13
N VAL A 100 11.48 -5.96 30.20
CA VAL A 100 12.91 -6.30 30.35
C VAL A 100 13.10 -7.79 30.63
N ARG A 101 12.24 -8.39 31.47
CA ARG A 101 12.25 -9.84 31.73
C ARG A 101 12.02 -10.61 30.43
N ALA A 102 10.98 -10.25 29.67
CA ALA A 102 10.67 -10.87 28.38
C ALA A 102 11.83 -10.72 27.38
N ALA A 103 12.50 -9.57 27.34
CA ALA A 103 13.68 -9.37 26.48
C ALA A 103 14.84 -10.28 26.88
N GLY A 104 15.10 -10.41 28.19
CA GLY A 104 16.12 -11.31 28.73
C GLY A 104 15.83 -12.78 28.44
N GLU A 105 14.58 -13.21 28.62
CA GLU A 105 14.12 -14.57 28.34
C GLU A 105 14.19 -14.90 26.84
N ARG A 106 13.76 -13.97 25.97
CA ARG A 106 13.89 -14.11 24.51
C ARG A 106 15.34 -14.29 24.08
N TRP A 107 16.27 -13.53 24.66
CA TRP A 107 17.70 -13.67 24.35
C TRP A 107 18.23 -15.05 24.75
N LEU A 108 17.84 -15.52 25.94
CA LEU A 108 18.21 -16.85 26.43
C LEU A 108 17.60 -17.97 25.57
N ALA A 109 16.39 -17.76 25.03
CA ALA A 109 15.70 -18.71 24.17
C ALA A 109 16.26 -18.76 22.74
N GLN A 110 16.64 -17.62 22.15
CA GLN A 110 17.18 -17.54 20.78
C GLN A 110 18.55 -18.21 20.63
N ARG A 111 19.34 -18.27 21.70
CA ARG A 111 20.64 -18.94 21.73
C ARG A 111 20.48 -20.29 22.41
N GLN A 112 19.93 -21.25 21.65
CA GLN A 112 19.67 -22.63 22.09
C GLN A 112 20.79 -23.16 23.00
N ASN A 113 20.41 -23.52 24.23
CA ASN A 113 21.20 -24.21 25.26
C ASN A 113 22.31 -23.41 25.99
N LYS A 114 21.99 -22.99 27.23
CA LYS A 114 22.91 -22.84 28.38
C LYS A 114 24.08 -21.86 28.25
N ALA A 115 24.10 -20.94 27.28
CA ALA A 115 25.07 -19.85 27.31
C ALA A 115 24.80 -18.91 28.49
N LYS A 116 25.82 -18.63 29.32
CA LYS A 116 25.73 -17.58 30.36
C LYS A 116 25.39 -16.25 29.69
N LEU A 117 24.57 -15.44 30.36
CA LEU A 117 24.35 -14.04 29.95
C LEU A 117 25.70 -13.37 29.68
N PRO A 118 25.79 -12.50 28.66
CA PRO A 118 27.05 -11.85 28.31
C PRO A 118 27.65 -11.14 29.52
N GLY A 119 28.98 -11.16 29.62
CA GLY A 119 29.72 -10.47 30.68
C GLY A 119 29.40 -8.96 30.67
N PHE A 120 29.48 -8.28 31.82
CA PHE A 120 29.24 -6.82 31.84
C PHE A 120 30.18 -6.08 30.87
N ARG A 121 31.44 -6.51 30.79
CA ARG A 121 32.42 -5.99 29.82
C ARG A 121 32.00 -6.20 28.36
N GLN A 122 31.43 -7.36 28.03
CA GLN A 122 30.98 -7.64 26.66
C GLN A 122 29.79 -6.75 26.28
N ILE A 123 28.84 -6.59 27.21
CA ILE A 123 27.71 -5.68 27.02
C ILE A 123 28.21 -4.24 26.82
N GLU A 124 29.16 -3.80 27.64
CA GLU A 124 29.75 -2.47 27.55
C GLU A 124 30.48 -2.22 26.23
N CYS A 125 31.35 -3.15 25.80
CA CYS A 125 32.02 -3.06 24.50
C CYS A 125 31.00 -2.90 23.37
N ARG A 126 29.96 -3.74 23.36
CA ARG A 126 28.95 -3.68 22.31
C ARG A 126 28.12 -2.40 22.34
N LYS A 127 27.76 -1.91 23.53
CA LYS A 127 27.11 -0.59 23.69
C LYS A 127 28.00 0.52 23.14
N ASN A 128 29.30 0.50 23.43
CA ASN A 128 30.22 1.54 22.97
C ASN A 128 30.42 1.50 21.45
N GLU A 129 30.50 0.30 20.85
CA GLU A 129 30.51 0.13 19.38
C GLU A 129 29.27 0.76 18.73
N LEU A 130 28.09 0.45 19.29
CA LEU A 130 26.83 0.97 18.78
C LEU A 130 26.70 2.49 18.97
N ALA A 131 27.15 3.02 20.11
CA ALA A 131 27.17 4.46 20.36
C ALA A 131 28.12 5.20 19.41
N ALA A 132 29.28 4.62 19.08
CA ALA A 132 30.20 5.21 18.12
C ALA A 132 29.66 5.18 16.68
N GLY A 133 28.82 4.21 16.35
CA GLY A 133 28.15 4.09 15.06
C GLY A 133 26.79 4.79 14.97
N GLN A 134 26.37 5.54 16.00
CA GLN A 134 25.12 6.30 15.95
C GLN A 134 25.29 7.51 15.04
N ASP A 135 24.44 7.57 14.02
CA ASP A 135 24.31 8.73 13.16
C ASP A 135 23.66 9.89 13.94
N THR A 136 24.01 11.12 13.60
CA THR A 136 23.39 12.32 14.19
C THR A 136 22.07 12.69 13.51
N VAL A 137 21.84 12.12 12.32
CA VAL A 137 20.66 12.38 11.49
C VAL A 137 19.59 11.31 11.73
N TYR A 138 18.34 11.74 11.91
CA TYR A 138 17.20 10.83 11.97
C TYR A 138 17.07 10.07 10.65
N SER A 139 17.34 8.77 10.71
CA SER A 139 17.33 7.86 9.57
C SER A 139 16.84 6.47 9.99
N GLU A 140 16.54 5.61 9.02
CA GLU A 140 16.21 4.20 9.32
C GLU A 140 17.39 3.48 9.99
N ALA A 141 18.63 3.82 9.59
CA ALA A 141 19.83 3.26 10.19
C ALA A 141 19.96 3.68 11.66
N PHE A 142 19.71 4.96 11.98
CA PHE A 142 19.64 5.45 13.35
C PHE A 142 18.65 4.66 14.20
N LEU A 143 17.42 4.45 13.70
CA LEU A 143 16.39 3.67 14.41
C LEU A 143 16.79 2.21 14.63
N LYS A 144 17.44 1.57 13.65
CA LYS A 144 17.97 0.20 13.77
C LYS A 144 19.05 0.10 14.84
N THR A 145 20.04 0.99 14.80
CA THR A 145 21.14 1.04 15.77
C THR A 145 20.61 1.27 17.19
N ASN A 146 19.68 2.21 17.36
CA ASN A 146 19.07 2.49 18.66
C ASN A 146 18.26 1.32 19.20
N ARG A 147 17.54 0.60 18.33
CA ARG A 147 16.80 -0.60 18.73
C ARG A 147 17.73 -1.71 19.21
N GLU A 148 18.87 -1.90 18.54
CA GLU A 148 19.89 -2.85 18.99
C GLU A 148 20.50 -2.41 20.33
N TYR A 149 20.88 -1.14 20.45
CA TYR A 149 21.41 -0.58 21.70
C TYR A 149 20.43 -0.75 22.86
N TYR A 150 19.15 -0.47 22.63
CA TYR A 150 18.08 -0.65 23.61
C TYR A 150 17.95 -2.11 24.07
N GLY A 151 18.11 -3.07 23.15
CA GLY A 151 18.17 -4.50 23.48
C GLY A 151 19.31 -4.81 24.46
N TRP A 152 20.51 -4.28 24.22
CA TRP A 152 21.65 -4.44 25.12
C TRP A 152 21.46 -3.79 26.49
N LEU A 153 20.81 -2.62 26.54
CA LEU A 153 20.41 -2.00 27.81
C LEU A 153 19.42 -2.86 28.58
N CYS A 154 18.40 -3.40 27.91
CA CYS A 154 17.43 -4.29 28.56
C CYS A 154 18.11 -5.53 29.13
N LEU A 155 19.07 -6.12 28.40
CA LEU A 155 19.84 -7.27 28.90
C LEU A 155 20.68 -6.92 30.13
N GLU A 156 21.28 -5.73 30.16
CA GLU A 156 22.03 -5.25 31.31
C GLU A 156 21.13 -5.06 32.53
N ILE A 157 19.96 -4.43 32.35
CA ILE A 157 18.96 -4.23 33.41
C ILE A 157 18.45 -5.57 33.92
N TYR A 158 18.14 -6.50 33.02
CA TYR A 158 17.73 -7.86 33.37
C TYR A 158 18.80 -8.57 34.22
N LYS A 159 20.06 -8.49 33.80
CA LYS A 159 21.18 -9.09 34.53
C LYS A 159 21.36 -8.50 35.92
N CYS A 160 21.18 -7.18 36.07
CA CYS A 160 21.30 -6.51 37.36
C CYS A 160 20.11 -6.77 38.30
N SER A 161 18.92 -7.03 37.74
CA SER A 161 17.69 -7.29 38.50
C SER A 161 17.42 -8.78 38.78
N ARG A 162 18.18 -9.70 38.15
CA ARG A 162 17.99 -11.17 38.25
C ARG A 162 17.93 -11.71 39.68
N TYR A 163 18.58 -11.07 40.63
CA TYR A 163 18.63 -11.51 42.04
C TYR A 163 17.55 -10.86 42.92
N GLY A 164 16.56 -10.18 42.34
CA GLY A 164 15.51 -9.47 43.09
C GLY A 164 15.98 -8.19 43.78
N GLU A 165 17.24 -7.82 43.62
CA GLU A 165 17.82 -6.58 44.14
C GLU A 165 17.45 -5.38 43.24
N ASN A 166 17.49 -4.16 43.81
CA ASN A 166 17.36 -2.89 43.09
C ASN A 166 15.98 -2.60 42.48
N GLY A 167 14.93 -3.26 42.97
CA GLY A 167 13.55 -2.98 42.58
C GLY A 167 13.12 -1.52 42.80
N ASP A 168 13.71 -0.84 43.78
CA ASP A 168 13.49 0.57 44.07
C ASP A 168 13.90 1.50 42.93
N LEU A 169 14.94 1.13 42.15
CA LEU A 169 15.46 1.96 41.07
C LEU A 169 14.44 2.19 39.95
N TRP A 170 13.48 1.27 39.76
CA TRP A 170 12.43 1.42 38.75
C TRP A 170 11.53 2.62 39.00
N ARG A 171 11.34 2.99 40.28
CA ARG A 171 10.48 4.11 40.71
C ARG A 171 11.22 5.45 40.74
N LYS A 172 12.55 5.43 40.66
CA LYS A 172 13.37 6.65 40.74
C LYS A 172 13.26 7.50 39.48
N SER A 173 13.31 8.81 39.65
CA SER A 173 13.43 9.78 38.55
C SER A 173 14.83 9.73 37.91
N ASP A 174 14.99 10.33 36.74
CA ASP A 174 16.29 10.34 36.05
C ASP A 174 17.37 11.09 36.84
N ASP A 175 17.00 12.13 37.59
CA ASP A 175 17.91 12.85 38.49
C ASP A 175 18.30 12.03 39.72
N GLU A 176 17.37 11.26 40.28
CA GLU A 176 17.64 10.33 41.36
C GLU A 176 18.55 9.19 40.89
N LEU A 177 18.32 8.66 39.68
CA LEU A 177 19.20 7.67 39.06
C LEU A 177 20.60 8.26 38.82
N ARG A 178 20.69 9.49 38.33
CA ARG A 178 21.99 10.19 38.16
C ARG A 178 22.73 10.33 39.48
N ARG A 179 22.05 10.73 40.55
CA ARG A 179 22.63 10.82 41.90
C ARG A 179 23.10 9.45 42.40
N GLU A 180 22.31 8.40 42.20
CA GLU A 180 22.70 7.02 42.55
C GLU A 180 23.96 6.59 41.81
N VAL A 181 24.05 6.87 40.50
CA VAL A 181 25.24 6.56 39.68
C VAL A 181 26.48 7.28 40.22
N LEU A 182 26.39 8.58 40.47
CA LEU A 182 27.50 9.37 41.01
C LEU A 182 27.93 8.86 42.38
N PHE A 183 26.96 8.60 43.26
CA PHE A 183 27.22 8.08 44.61
C PHE A 183 27.92 6.72 44.56
N LYS A 184 27.38 5.76 43.80
CA LYS A 184 27.96 4.40 43.72
C LYS A 184 29.32 4.39 43.02
N SER A 185 29.51 5.20 41.99
CA SER A 185 30.81 5.38 41.34
C SER A 185 31.86 5.90 42.32
N SER A 186 31.52 6.93 43.11
CA SER A 186 32.39 7.49 44.15
C SER A 186 32.68 6.49 45.27
N LEU A 187 31.66 5.77 45.73
CA LEU A 187 31.78 4.74 46.77
C LEU A 187 32.75 3.63 46.34
N ILE A 188 32.57 3.10 45.13
CA ILE A 188 33.44 2.05 44.59
C ILE A 188 34.88 2.57 44.46
N LYS A 189 35.08 3.77 43.90
CA LYS A 189 36.42 4.38 43.79
C LYS A 189 37.09 4.56 45.15
N THR A 190 36.35 5.06 46.14
CA THR A 190 36.86 5.29 47.50
C THR A 190 37.22 3.97 48.18
N LYS A 191 36.32 2.97 48.17
CA LYS A 191 36.59 1.63 48.71
C LYS A 191 37.83 1.01 48.05
N MET A 192 37.92 1.04 46.72
CA MET A 192 39.09 0.54 45.98
C MET A 192 40.38 1.32 46.29
N GLY A 193 40.29 2.63 46.47
CA GLY A 193 41.44 3.49 46.81
C GLY A 193 42.00 3.22 48.21
N VAL A 194 41.12 3.06 49.21
CA VAL A 194 41.51 2.67 50.57
C VAL A 194 42.24 1.33 50.57
N LEU A 195 41.75 0.37 49.78
CA LEU A 195 42.36 -0.96 49.67
C LEU A 195 43.76 -0.93 49.07
N LYS A 196 43.94 -0.13 48.00
CA LYS A 196 45.27 0.09 47.41
C LYS A 196 46.25 0.69 48.44
N LYS A 197 45.81 1.68 49.22
CA LYS A 197 46.63 2.31 50.28
C LYS A 197 47.00 1.34 51.40
N MET A 198 46.08 0.46 51.78
CA MET A 198 46.29 -0.52 52.85
C MET A 198 47.08 -1.77 52.40
N GLN A 199 47.53 -1.85 51.13
CA GLN A 199 48.14 -3.03 50.50
C GLN A 199 47.32 -4.34 50.63
N ARG A 200 46.04 -4.25 51.01
CA ARG A 200 45.16 -5.41 51.17
C ARG A 200 44.54 -5.75 49.81
N ARG A 201 45.12 -6.74 49.12
CA ARG A 201 44.70 -7.18 47.78
C ARG A 201 43.26 -7.76 47.70
N SER A 202 42.59 -8.02 48.83
CA SER A 202 41.34 -8.81 48.86
C SER A 202 40.21 -8.30 49.79
N ALA A 203 40.31 -7.09 50.36
CA ALA A 203 39.38 -6.68 51.42
C ALA A 203 38.15 -5.85 50.96
N TYR A 204 37.90 -5.66 49.65
CA TYR A 204 36.52 -5.38 49.20
C TYR A 204 35.83 -6.74 49.13
N PRO A 205 34.87 -7.08 50.02
CA PRO A 205 34.18 -8.34 49.88
C PRO A 205 33.54 -8.44 48.49
N THR A 206 33.87 -9.49 47.75
CA THR A 206 33.44 -9.65 46.34
C THR A 206 31.92 -9.50 46.19
N LYS A 207 31.15 -10.02 47.16
CA LYS A 207 29.69 -9.89 47.22
C LYS A 207 29.22 -8.44 47.32
N GLU A 208 29.88 -7.62 48.15
CA GLU A 208 29.54 -6.20 48.29
C GLU A 208 29.90 -5.41 47.04
N PHE A 209 31.08 -5.67 46.46
CA PHE A 209 31.48 -5.06 45.19
C PHE A 209 30.48 -5.38 44.09
N GLU A 210 30.11 -6.65 43.94
CA GLU A 210 29.15 -7.05 42.92
C GLU A 210 27.79 -6.40 43.12
N ARG A 211 27.32 -6.27 44.37
CA ARG A 211 26.06 -5.58 44.70
C ARG A 211 26.11 -4.10 44.35
N ASP A 212 27.15 -3.40 44.79
CA ASP A 212 27.34 -1.97 44.49
C ASP A 212 27.53 -1.72 42.99
N PHE A 213 28.26 -2.60 42.30
CA PHE A 213 28.49 -2.54 40.86
C PHE A 213 27.21 -2.80 40.06
N ARG A 214 26.43 -3.83 40.41
CA ARG A 214 25.13 -4.10 39.76
C ARG A 214 24.16 -2.94 39.94
N ARG A 215 24.13 -2.33 41.13
CA ARG A 215 23.28 -1.17 41.41
C ARG A 215 23.69 0.05 40.58
N LEU A 216 25.00 0.33 40.49
CA LEU A 216 25.55 1.37 39.62
C LEU A 216 25.12 1.16 38.16
N ARG A 217 25.37 -0.04 37.62
CA ARG A 217 25.04 -0.36 36.22
C ARG A 217 23.55 -0.28 35.96
N MET A 218 22.71 -0.84 36.83
CA MET A 218 21.26 -0.77 36.66
C MET A 218 20.75 0.67 36.63
N ALA A 219 21.23 1.53 37.53
CA ALA A 219 20.81 2.93 37.56
C ALA A 219 21.22 3.67 36.28
N GLU A 220 22.44 3.43 35.78
CA GLU A 220 22.93 3.99 34.54
C GLU A 220 22.14 3.50 33.31
N SER A 221 21.93 2.18 33.20
CA SER A 221 21.23 1.57 32.07
C SER A 221 19.75 1.95 32.03
N LEU A 222 19.08 2.08 33.18
CA LEU A 222 17.69 2.57 33.25
C LEU A 222 17.59 3.99 32.70
N ARG A 223 18.49 4.88 33.12
CA ARG A 223 18.53 6.27 32.63
C ARG A 223 18.81 6.32 31.13
N GLN A 224 19.80 5.57 30.65
CA GLN A 224 20.12 5.48 29.23
C GLN A 224 18.93 4.94 28.41
N ALA A 225 18.23 3.93 28.92
CA ALA A 225 17.08 3.32 28.25
C ALA A 225 15.91 4.29 28.10
N ARG A 226 15.64 5.10 29.14
CA ARG A 226 14.58 6.13 29.10
C ARG A 226 14.89 7.21 28.06
N LEU A 227 16.09 7.77 28.10
CA LEU A 227 16.55 8.80 27.14
C LEU A 227 16.50 8.27 25.71
N LEU A 228 17.06 7.09 25.47
CA LEU A 228 17.10 6.48 24.15
C LEU A 228 15.68 6.19 23.62
N ARG A 229 14.75 5.77 24.48
CA ARG A 229 13.35 5.55 24.10
C ARG A 229 12.69 6.84 23.63
N GLU A 230 12.85 7.92 24.39
CA GLU A 230 12.28 9.21 24.04
C GLU A 230 12.82 9.71 22.71
N GLU A 231 14.14 9.67 22.53
CA GLU A 231 14.80 10.10 21.31
C GLU A 231 14.42 9.25 20.09
N THR A 232 14.41 7.93 20.25
CA THR A 232 14.02 7.00 19.17
C THR A 232 12.56 7.18 18.77
N ASN A 233 11.67 7.38 19.74
CA ASN A 233 10.26 7.62 19.45
C ASN A 233 10.02 8.99 18.79
N ARG A 234 10.79 10.03 19.14
CA ARG A 234 10.78 11.32 18.44
C ARG A 234 11.28 11.18 17.01
N ALA A 235 12.38 10.47 16.80
CA ALA A 235 12.93 10.22 15.47
C ALA A 235 11.95 9.41 14.59
N ALA A 236 11.31 8.38 15.16
CA ALA A 236 10.29 7.62 14.45
C ALA A 236 9.09 8.51 14.09
N ALA A 237 8.61 9.35 15.02
CA ALA A 237 7.53 10.30 14.75
C ALA A 237 7.87 11.26 13.61
N TYR A 238 9.08 11.84 13.64
CA TYR A 238 9.58 12.72 12.60
C TYR A 238 9.59 12.02 11.24
N LEU A 239 10.16 10.80 11.15
CA LEU A 239 10.26 10.07 9.89
C LEU A 239 8.93 9.61 9.32
N MET A 240 7.92 9.36 10.17
CA MET A 240 6.56 9.06 9.70
C MET A 240 5.92 10.25 8.98
N THR A 241 6.22 11.48 9.41
CA THR A 241 5.59 12.70 8.88
C THR A 241 6.45 13.41 7.83
N ALA A 242 7.77 13.18 7.81
CA ALA A 242 8.73 13.96 7.02
C ALA A 242 8.41 14.00 5.52
N ARG A 243 7.96 12.88 4.93
CA ARG A 243 7.62 12.77 3.51
C ARG A 243 6.13 12.72 3.23
N GLU A 244 5.29 12.94 4.24
CA GLU A 244 3.85 12.75 4.10
C GLU A 244 3.25 13.70 3.06
N GLY A 245 3.72 14.95 2.99
CA GLY A 245 3.30 15.91 1.96
C GLY A 245 3.65 15.45 0.54
N GLU A 246 4.89 14.98 0.33
CA GLU A 246 5.34 14.45 -0.97
C GLU A 246 4.51 13.24 -1.40
N LEU A 247 4.28 12.31 -0.46
CA LEU A 247 3.51 11.09 -0.70
C LEU A 247 2.03 11.38 -0.99
N ARG A 248 1.43 12.36 -0.29
CA ARG A 248 0.06 12.82 -0.57
C ARG A 248 -0.04 13.47 -1.95
N ALA A 249 0.92 14.31 -2.32
CA ALA A 249 0.95 14.92 -3.65
C ALA A 249 1.12 13.87 -4.75
N ALA A 250 1.98 12.86 -4.56
CA ALA A 250 2.13 11.74 -5.48
C ALA A 250 0.86 10.89 -5.58
N PHE A 251 0.17 10.67 -4.46
CA PHE A 251 -1.10 9.94 -4.42
C PHE A 251 -2.22 10.67 -5.17
N GLU A 252 -2.36 11.99 -5.00
CA GLU A 252 -3.35 12.75 -5.76
C GLU A 252 -3.02 12.77 -7.26
N LYS A 253 -1.74 12.89 -7.66
CA LYS A 253 -1.33 12.71 -9.07
C LYS A 253 -1.69 11.33 -9.62
N HIS A 254 -1.59 10.29 -8.79
CA HIS A 254 -2.00 8.95 -9.19
C HIS A 254 -3.52 8.86 -9.41
N LYS A 255 -4.33 9.48 -8.53
CA LYS A 255 -5.78 9.59 -8.72
C LYS A 255 -6.13 10.34 -10.01
N ASP A 256 -5.44 11.45 -10.30
CA ASP A 256 -5.60 12.20 -11.55
C ASP A 256 -5.28 11.35 -12.79
N SER A 257 -4.21 10.53 -12.72
CA SER A 257 -3.88 9.59 -13.78
C SER A 257 -5.00 8.54 -13.99
N LEU A 258 -5.59 8.03 -12.92
CA LEU A 258 -6.72 7.08 -13.01
C LEU A 258 -7.96 7.73 -13.62
N ARG A 259 -8.29 8.96 -13.20
CA ARG A 259 -9.39 9.74 -13.81
C ARG A 259 -9.15 9.93 -15.32
N THR A 260 -7.93 10.35 -15.69
CA THR A 260 -7.54 10.54 -17.09
C THR A 260 -7.65 9.25 -17.91
N ALA A 261 -7.24 8.11 -17.33
CA ALA A 261 -7.37 6.81 -17.99
C ALA A 261 -8.83 6.40 -18.23
N LEU A 262 -9.75 6.71 -17.31
CA LEU A 262 -11.18 6.47 -17.50
C LEU A 262 -11.73 7.27 -18.69
N TYR A 263 -11.43 8.58 -18.74
CA TYR A 263 -11.88 9.44 -19.83
C TYR A 263 -11.27 9.00 -21.18
N ALA A 264 -9.98 8.70 -21.22
CA ALA A 264 -9.30 8.19 -22.42
C ALA A 264 -9.91 6.87 -22.92
N GLY A 265 -10.29 5.97 -22.00
CA GLY A 265 -10.98 4.72 -22.33
C GLY A 265 -12.36 4.95 -22.96
N VAL A 266 -13.11 5.95 -22.48
CA VAL A 266 -14.40 6.33 -23.08
C VAL A 266 -14.21 6.94 -24.45
N GLU A 267 -13.24 7.83 -24.62
CA GLU A 267 -12.91 8.39 -25.94
C GLU A 267 -12.50 7.31 -26.94
N ALA A 268 -11.66 6.36 -26.54
CA ALA A 268 -11.25 5.25 -27.39
C ALA A 268 -12.45 4.41 -27.85
N ARG A 269 -13.41 4.14 -26.95
CA ARG A 269 -14.67 3.46 -27.30
C ARG A 269 -15.52 4.30 -28.26
N ARG A 270 -15.61 5.62 -28.05
CA ARG A 270 -16.32 6.53 -28.98
C ARG A 270 -15.69 6.51 -30.36
N ARG A 271 -14.36 6.58 -30.46
CA ARG A 271 -13.63 6.48 -31.73
C ARG A 271 -13.86 5.13 -32.42
N ALA A 272 -13.74 4.02 -31.67
CA ALA A 272 -13.97 2.68 -32.21
C ALA A 272 -15.42 2.47 -32.69
N ALA A 273 -16.40 3.01 -31.95
CA ALA A 273 -17.81 2.96 -32.35
C ALA A 273 -18.05 3.81 -33.63
N ALA A 274 -17.48 5.02 -33.69
CA ALA A 274 -17.55 5.85 -34.88
C ALA A 274 -16.88 5.17 -36.09
N ASP A 275 -15.71 4.57 -35.89
CA ASP A 275 -15.01 3.82 -36.94
C ASP A 275 -15.79 2.59 -37.41
N SER A 276 -16.44 1.86 -36.50
CA SER A 276 -17.32 0.73 -36.83
C SER A 276 -18.54 1.16 -37.64
N VAL A 277 -19.17 2.28 -37.28
CA VAL A 277 -20.32 2.84 -38.03
C VAL A 277 -19.89 3.36 -39.40
N MET A 278 -18.69 3.93 -39.50
CA MET A 278 -18.13 4.47 -40.76
C MET A 278 -17.47 3.40 -41.63
N HIS A 279 -17.18 2.21 -41.09
CA HIS A 279 -16.50 1.11 -41.78
C HIS A 279 -17.18 0.68 -43.10
N PRO A 280 -18.51 0.63 -43.22
CA PRO A 280 -19.20 0.32 -44.47
C PRO A 280 -19.06 1.41 -45.54
N PHE A 281 -18.83 2.66 -45.11
CA PHE A 281 -18.78 3.84 -45.99
C PHE A 281 -17.35 4.18 -46.44
N LYS A 282 -16.33 3.80 -45.66
CA LYS A 282 -14.90 4.05 -45.99
C LYS A 282 -14.42 3.34 -47.26
N TYR A 283 -15.11 2.28 -47.71
CA TYR A 283 -14.73 1.49 -48.90
C TYR A 283 -15.72 1.61 -50.07
N MET A 284 -16.73 2.48 -49.97
CA MET A 284 -17.57 2.78 -51.12
C MET A 284 -16.77 3.65 -52.11
N LYS A 285 -16.41 3.09 -53.27
CA LYS A 285 -15.90 3.90 -54.39
C LYS A 285 -16.93 4.99 -54.71
N PRO A 286 -16.50 6.21 -55.10
CA PRO A 286 -17.41 7.19 -55.66
C PRO A 286 -18.05 6.57 -56.91
N GLY A 287 -19.31 6.18 -56.79
CA GLY A 287 -20.07 5.58 -57.88
C GLY A 287 -20.40 6.65 -58.91
N PHE A 288 -19.80 6.50 -60.08
CA PHE A 288 -20.17 7.06 -61.38
C PHE A 288 -21.63 7.53 -61.48
N GLY A 289 -21.80 8.79 -61.88
CA GLY A 289 -23.11 9.35 -62.19
C GLY A 289 -23.02 10.70 -62.89
N ARG A 290 -22.48 10.72 -64.11
CA ARG A 290 -22.90 11.60 -65.22
C ARG A 290 -22.20 11.14 -66.49
N GLN A 291 -22.94 10.41 -67.32
CA GLN A 291 -22.72 10.39 -68.76
C GLN A 291 -23.72 11.39 -69.34
N ASP A 292 -23.19 12.51 -69.81
CA ASP A 292 -23.75 13.28 -70.93
C ASP A 292 -22.67 13.28 -72.02
#